data_AF-A0A644ZG81-F1
#
_entry.id   AF-A0A644ZG81-F1
#
_cell.length_a   1.000
_cell.length_b   1.000
_cell.length_c   1.000
_cell.angle_alpha   90.00
_cell.angle_beta   90.00
_cell.angle_gamma   90.00
#
_symmetry.space_group_name_H-M   'P 1'
#
loop_
_entity.id
_entity.type
_entity.pdbx_description
1 polymer ?
#
loop_
_entity_poly.entity_id
_entity_poly.type
_entity_poly.pdbx_seq_one_letter_code
_entity_poly.pdbx_strand_id
1 'polypeptide(L)'
;MVHLLNLQNEVQDTSRSGMYHNRKFKQIAEQHGLFVDKSEKYGWCITKLNDEAAEYIRSLDEQGFTIYRSRIPKVKTSSSSSSRKYVCPGCGTIIRATKEVHVRCGECEVEFEEEF
;
A
#
# COMPACT_ATOMS: atom_id res chain seq x y z
N MET A 1 -3.86 -12.02 -10.81
CA MET A 1 -4.20 -12.87 -11.97
C MET A 1 -5.23 -12.18 -12.87
N VAL A 2 -6.44 -11.85 -12.38
CA VAL A 2 -7.53 -11.25 -13.18
C VAL A 2 -7.16 -9.92 -13.86
N HIS A 3 -6.52 -8.98 -13.15
CA HIS A 3 -6.12 -7.69 -13.75
C HIS A 3 -5.17 -7.84 -14.95
N LEU A 4 -4.23 -8.78 -14.88
CA LEU A 4 -3.26 -8.99 -15.95
C LEU A 4 -3.97 -9.53 -17.20
N LEU A 5 -4.86 -10.50 -17.01
CA LEU A 5 -5.68 -11.05 -18.09
C LEU A 5 -6.57 -9.96 -18.71
N ASN A 6 -7.22 -9.15 -17.87
CA ASN A 6 -8.06 -8.05 -18.35
C ASN A 6 -7.26 -7.01 -19.11
N LEU A 7 -6.05 -6.68 -18.64
CA LEU A 7 -5.15 -5.77 -19.35
C LEU A 7 -4.74 -6.31 -20.72
N GLN A 8 -4.41 -7.61 -20.82
CA GLN A 8 -4.09 -8.26 -22.10
C GLN A 8 -5.26 -8.24 -23.09
N ASN A 9 -6.49 -8.30 -22.58
CA ASN A 9 -7.71 -8.24 -23.38
C ASN A 9 -8.29 -6.82 -23.51
N GLU A 10 -7.52 -5.79 -23.12
CA GLU A 10 -7.94 -4.38 -23.16
C GLU A 10 -9.23 -4.08 -22.38
N VAL A 11 -9.53 -4.88 -21.36
CA VAL A 11 -10.68 -4.74 -20.48
C VAL A 11 -10.31 -3.86 -19.29
N GLN A 12 -10.91 -2.68 -19.22
CA GLN A 12 -10.84 -1.85 -18.03
C GLN A 12 -11.73 -2.42 -16.90
N ASP A 13 -11.10 -3.05 -15.92
CA ASP A 13 -11.76 -3.79 -14.84
C ASP A 13 -11.76 -3.06 -13.48
N THR A 14 -11.19 -1.85 -13.46
CA THR A 14 -11.17 -0.95 -12.30
C THR A 14 -11.82 0.40 -12.61
N SER A 15 -12.12 1.16 -11.56
CA SER A 15 -12.74 2.49 -11.60
C SER A 15 -12.04 3.44 -10.63
N ARG A 16 -12.34 4.76 -10.71
CA ARG A 16 -11.68 5.80 -9.90
C ARG A 16 -10.14 5.69 -10.00
N SER A 17 -9.64 5.68 -11.23
CA SER A 17 -8.19 5.59 -11.52
C SER A 17 -7.51 4.36 -10.91
N GLY A 18 -8.19 3.21 -10.93
CA GLY A 18 -7.65 1.94 -10.42
C GLY A 18 -8.04 1.59 -8.98
N MET A 19 -8.74 2.49 -8.27
CA MET A 19 -9.02 2.31 -6.85
C MET A 19 -10.03 1.20 -6.53
N TYR A 20 -11.02 0.96 -7.40
CA TYR A 20 -12.09 0.00 -7.10
C TYR A 20 -12.36 -0.94 -8.27
N HIS A 21 -12.48 -2.23 -7.98
CA HIS A 21 -12.91 -3.24 -8.94
C HIS A 21 -14.35 -2.98 -9.37
N ASN A 22 -14.61 -3.13 -10.67
CA ASN A 22 -15.92 -2.95 -11.27
C ASN A 22 -16.58 -4.30 -11.61
N ARG A 23 -17.75 -4.28 -12.26
CA ARG A 23 -18.49 -5.52 -12.56
C ARG A 23 -17.76 -6.43 -13.55
N LYS A 24 -16.91 -5.88 -14.43
CA LYS A 24 -16.12 -6.68 -15.39
C LYS A 24 -15.07 -7.51 -14.66
N PHE A 25 -14.44 -6.95 -13.62
CA PHE A 25 -13.54 -7.73 -12.75
C PHE A 25 -14.25 -8.96 -12.17
N LYS A 26 -15.44 -8.77 -11.60
CA LYS A 26 -16.24 -9.87 -11.05
C LYS A 26 -16.52 -10.96 -12.09
N GLN A 27 -16.98 -10.58 -13.28
CA GLN A 27 -17.34 -11.54 -14.32
C GLN A 27 -16.16 -12.44 -14.71
N ILE A 28 -14.99 -11.85 -14.91
CA ILE A 28 -13.79 -12.60 -15.29
C ILE A 28 -13.28 -13.41 -14.10
N ALA A 29 -13.28 -12.86 -12.88
CA ALA A 29 -12.89 -13.60 -11.69
C ALA A 29 -13.77 -14.85 -11.46
N GLU A 30 -15.09 -14.74 -11.66
CA GLU A 30 -16.05 -15.84 -11.56
C GLU A 30 -15.82 -16.93 -12.62
N GLN A 31 -15.43 -16.56 -13.84
CA GLN A 31 -15.03 -17.51 -14.87
C GLN A 31 -13.74 -18.28 -14.53
N HIS A 32 -12.91 -17.74 -13.63
CA HIS A 32 -11.63 -18.34 -13.23
C HIS A 32 -11.68 -18.95 -11.81
N GLY A 33 -12.86 -19.39 -11.38
CA GLY A 33 -13.00 -20.20 -10.15
C GLY A 33 -13.11 -19.40 -8.85
N LEU A 34 -13.47 -18.12 -8.92
CA LEU A 34 -13.67 -17.27 -7.74
C LEU A 34 -15.10 -16.79 -7.60
N PHE A 35 -15.73 -16.98 -6.45
CA PHE A 35 -16.91 -16.18 -6.08
C PHE A 35 -16.49 -14.78 -5.67
N VAL A 36 -17.15 -13.76 -6.25
CA VAL A 36 -16.85 -12.36 -5.96
C VAL A 36 -18.08 -11.60 -5.47
N ASP A 37 -17.98 -11.10 -4.24
CA ASP A 37 -19.00 -10.29 -3.59
C ASP A 37 -18.57 -8.82 -3.48
N LYS A 38 -19.59 -7.96 -3.41
CA LYS A 38 -19.41 -6.51 -3.29
C LYS A 38 -19.35 -6.12 -1.80
N SER A 39 -18.24 -5.51 -1.40
CA SER A 39 -18.12 -4.74 -0.17
C SER A 39 -18.80 -3.38 -0.33
N GLU A 40 -19.52 -2.95 0.70
CA GLU A 40 -20.11 -1.60 0.75
C GLU A 40 -19.06 -0.49 0.59
N LYS A 41 -17.87 -0.68 1.16
CA LYS A 41 -16.81 0.33 1.20
C LYS A 41 -15.84 0.25 0.01
N TYR A 42 -15.55 -0.96 -0.46
CA TYR A 42 -14.44 -1.20 -1.41
C TYR A 42 -14.86 -1.85 -2.74
N GLY A 43 -16.15 -1.99 -3.01
CA GLY A 43 -16.64 -2.55 -4.28
C GLY A 43 -16.40 -4.06 -4.37
N TRP A 44 -16.15 -4.59 -5.58
CA TRP A 44 -16.04 -6.04 -5.85
C TRP A 44 -14.70 -6.63 -5.38
N CYS A 45 -14.50 -6.73 -4.06
CA CYS A 45 -13.23 -7.11 -3.46
C CYS A 45 -13.29 -8.36 -2.58
N ILE A 46 -14.48 -8.86 -2.23
CA ILE A 46 -14.62 -10.02 -1.36
C ILE A 46 -14.54 -11.25 -2.26
N THR A 47 -13.42 -11.95 -2.27
CA THR A 47 -13.20 -13.12 -3.14
C THR A 47 -13.09 -14.41 -2.33
N LYS A 48 -13.81 -15.44 -2.76
CA LYS A 48 -13.71 -16.81 -2.23
C LYS A 48 -13.49 -17.77 -3.38
N LEU A 49 -12.84 -18.90 -3.11
CA LEU A 49 -12.73 -19.97 -4.10
C LEU A 49 -14.10 -20.62 -4.31
N ASN A 50 -14.41 -21.04 -5.55
CA ASN A 50 -15.57 -21.90 -5.78
C ASN A 50 -15.24 -23.36 -5.44
N ASP A 51 -16.27 -24.20 -5.33
CA ASP A 51 -16.10 -25.59 -4.90
C ASP A 51 -15.27 -26.41 -5.88
N GLU A 52 -15.47 -26.20 -7.19
CA GLU A 52 -14.71 -26.87 -8.26
C GLU A 52 -13.20 -26.52 -8.19
N ALA A 53 -12.86 -25.25 -8.06
CA ALA A 53 -11.46 -24.83 -7.91
C ALA A 53 -10.88 -25.30 -6.56
N ALA A 54 -11.70 -25.42 -5.51
CA ALA A 54 -11.24 -25.95 -4.22
C ALA A 54 -10.86 -27.42 -4.33
N GLU A 55 -11.67 -28.22 -5.02
CA GLU A 55 -11.37 -29.62 -5.33
C GLU A 55 -10.14 -29.74 -6.23
N TYR A 56 -10.02 -28.89 -7.25
CA TYR A 56 -8.83 -28.85 -8.11
C TYR A 56 -7.56 -28.57 -7.30
N ILE A 57 -7.57 -27.58 -6.41
CA ILE A 57 -6.42 -27.28 -5.55
C ILE A 57 -6.11 -28.45 -4.62
N ARG A 58 -7.12 -29.12 -4.04
CA ARG A 58 -6.89 -30.32 -3.21
C ARG A 58 -6.31 -31.49 -3.99
N SER A 59 -6.60 -31.58 -5.29
CA SER A 59 -6.03 -32.60 -6.17
C SER A 59 -4.57 -32.34 -6.55
N LEU A 60 -4.09 -31.09 -6.39
CA LEU A 60 -2.68 -30.77 -6.55
C LEU A 60 -1.93 -31.32 -5.34
N ASP A 61 -1.00 -32.25 -5.59
CA ASP A 61 -0.08 -32.74 -4.57
C ASP A 61 0.72 -31.56 -3.99
N GLU A 62 0.53 -31.27 -2.71
CA GLU A 62 1.00 -30.05 -2.00
C GLU A 62 2.53 -29.88 -1.96
N GLN A 63 3.29 -30.76 -2.61
CA GLN A 63 4.75 -30.84 -2.55
C GLN A 63 5.48 -29.66 -3.21
N GLY A 64 4.79 -28.71 -3.83
CA GLY A 64 5.41 -27.69 -4.70
C GLY A 64 5.58 -26.28 -4.12
N PHE A 65 4.82 -25.87 -3.10
CA PHE A 65 4.72 -24.44 -2.74
C PHE A 65 5.25 -24.15 -1.35
N THR A 66 6.57 -24.09 -1.21
CA THR A 66 7.18 -23.46 -0.04
C THR A 66 7.08 -21.94 -0.21
N ILE A 67 6.42 -21.25 0.73
CA ILE A 67 6.40 -19.77 0.75
C ILE A 67 7.82 -19.28 1.03
N TYR A 68 8.58 -19.00 -0.02
CA TYR A 68 9.89 -18.37 0.10
C TYR A 68 9.74 -16.86 0.00
N ARG A 69 9.75 -16.17 1.14
CA ARG A 69 10.04 -14.73 1.14
C ARG A 69 11.53 -14.56 0.98
N SER A 70 11.97 -14.36 -0.26
CA SER A 70 13.27 -13.75 -0.51
C SER A 70 13.28 -12.41 0.24
N ARG A 71 14.15 -12.25 1.25
CA ARG A 71 14.35 -10.94 1.86
C ARG A 71 14.84 -10.04 0.74
N ILE A 72 13.97 -9.16 0.25
CA ILE A 72 14.38 -8.12 -0.69
C ILE A 72 15.55 -7.42 0.00
N PRO A 73 16.75 -7.41 -0.61
CA PRO A 73 17.88 -6.69 -0.04
C PRO A 73 17.39 -5.28 0.25
N LYS A 74 17.55 -4.81 1.49
CA LYS A 74 17.18 -3.44 1.84
C LYS A 74 18.00 -2.53 0.92
N VAL A 75 17.38 -2.08 -0.18
CA VAL A 75 17.92 -1.02 -1.00
C VAL A 75 17.99 0.15 -0.05
N LYS A 76 19.20 0.59 0.28
CA LYS A 76 19.41 1.80 1.06
C LYS A 76 18.92 2.96 0.19
N THR A 77 17.62 3.24 0.22
CA THR A 77 17.11 4.52 -0.24
C THR A 77 17.67 5.54 0.74
N SER A 78 18.75 6.22 0.35
CA SER A 78 19.21 7.41 1.04
C SER A 78 18.13 8.48 0.87
N SER A 79 17.10 8.43 1.70
CA SER A 79 16.19 9.55 1.84
C SER A 79 16.97 10.62 2.59
N SER A 80 17.72 11.45 1.84
CA SER A 80 18.24 12.70 2.36
C SER A 80 17.03 13.59 2.63
N SER A 81 16.40 13.42 3.78
CA SER A 81 15.40 14.35 4.28
C SER A 81 16.12 15.68 4.45
N SER A 82 15.87 16.65 3.57
CA SER A 82 16.40 18.01 3.63
C SER A 82 15.79 18.83 4.78
N SER A 83 15.12 18.17 5.72
CA SER A 83 14.50 18.79 6.89
C SER A 83 15.52 18.92 8.01
N ARG A 84 15.75 20.17 8.42
CA ARG A 84 16.49 20.54 9.63
C ARG A 84 15.57 20.41 10.84
N LYS A 85 16.11 20.01 11.98
CA LYS A 85 15.39 19.92 13.25
C LYS A 85 15.83 21.11 14.11
N TYR A 86 14.88 21.88 14.63
CA TYR A 86 15.19 22.91 15.62
C TYR A 86 14.49 22.59 16.93
N VAL A 87 15.17 22.90 18.04
CA VAL A 87 14.70 22.62 19.39
C VAL A 87 14.74 23.91 20.20
N CYS A 88 13.64 24.19 20.90
CA CYS A 88 13.60 25.27 21.88
C CYS A 88 14.41 24.85 23.12
N PRO A 89 15.45 25.59 23.53
CA PRO A 89 16.26 25.24 24.70
C PRO A 89 15.49 25.36 26.03
N GLY A 90 14.41 26.15 26.07
CA GLY A 90 13.61 26.36 27.28
C GLY A 90 12.60 25.24 27.56
N CYS A 91 11.82 24.84 26.56
CA CYS A 91 10.72 23.87 26.74
C CYS A 91 10.89 22.56 25.95
N GLY A 92 11.95 22.43 25.15
CA GLY A 92 12.19 21.22 24.34
C GLY A 92 11.23 21.05 23.16
N THR A 93 10.42 22.07 22.83
CA THR A 93 9.55 22.03 21.64
C THR A 93 10.40 21.83 20.37
N ILE A 94 9.92 21.00 19.45
CA ILE A 94 10.64 20.65 18.22
C ILE A 94 9.87 21.15 17.00
N ILE A 95 10.56 21.90 16.14
CA ILE A 95 10.07 22.25 14.80
C ILE A 95 10.96 21.63 13.74
N ARG A 96 10.39 21.35 12.56
CA ARG A 96 11.12 20.80 11.42
C ARG A 96 10.85 21.65 10.19
N ALA A 97 11.91 22.08 9.51
CA ALA A 97 11.80 22.91 8.32
C ALA A 97 12.77 22.46 7.23
N THR A 98 12.31 22.53 5.97
CA THR A 98 13.14 22.21 4.79
C THR A 98 14.04 23.38 4.36
N LYS A 99 13.84 24.57 4.94
CA LYS A 99 14.64 25.78 4.77
C LYS A 99 15.22 26.22 6.11
N GLU A 100 16.21 27.11 6.04
CA GLU A 100 16.73 27.81 7.22
C GLU A 100 15.66 28.80 7.72
N VAL A 101 15.32 28.72 9.01
CA VAL A 101 14.27 29.53 9.63
C VAL A 101 14.71 30.00 11.01
N HIS A 102 14.39 31.25 11.34
CA HIS A 102 14.64 31.85 12.64
C HIS A 102 13.30 31.99 13.35
N VAL A 103 13.03 31.12 14.31
CA VAL A 103 11.73 31.05 15.01
C VAL A 103 11.95 31.28 16.50
N ARG A 104 11.12 32.13 17.10
CA ARG A 104 11.09 32.37 18.54
C ARG A 104 9.98 31.54 19.20
N CYS A 105 10.27 30.93 20.33
CA CYS A 105 9.28 30.25 21.15
C CYS A 105 8.35 31.25 21.83
N GLY A 106 7.03 31.08 21.67
CA GLY A 106 6.05 31.97 22.31
C GLY A 106 5.94 31.81 23.82
N GLU A 107 6.37 30.67 24.37
CA GLU A 107 6.32 30.41 25.82
C GLU A 107 7.62 30.80 26.52
N CYS A 108 8.77 30.48 25.91
CA CYS A 108 10.07 30.73 26.51
C CYS A 108 10.72 32.04 26.04
N GLU A 109 10.14 32.70 25.02
CA GLU A 109 10.66 33.89 24.34
C GLU A 109 12.11 33.79 23.80
N VAL A 110 12.69 32.59 23.80
CA VAL A 110 14.01 32.28 23.25
C VAL A 110 13.92 31.78 21.81
N GLU A 111 15.02 31.91 21.07
CA GLU A 111 15.15 31.38 19.71
C GLU A 111 15.35 29.86 19.73
N PHE A 112 14.81 29.19 18.72
CA PHE A 112 15.03 27.77 18.51
C PHE A 112 16.44 27.53 17.95
N GLU A 113 17.13 26.51 18.46
CA GLU A 113 18.48 26.13 18.04
C GLU A 113 18.44 24.91 17.11
N GLU A 114 19.24 24.91 16.05
CA GLU A 114 19.34 23.78 15.10
C GLU A 114 20.12 22.61 15.73
N GLU A 115 19.52 21.41 15.71
CA GLU A 115 20.14 20.17 16.17
C GLU A 115 20.53 19.32 14.96
N PHE A 116 21.85 19.15 14.76
CA PHE A 116 22.46 18.38 13.65
C PHE A 116 22.48 16.87 13.91
#